data_AF-A0A935GQN5-F1
#
_entry.id   AF-A0A935GQN5-F1
#
_cell.length_a   1.000
_cell.length_b   1.000
_cell.length_c   1.000
_cell.angle_alpha   90.00
_cell.angle_beta   90.00
_cell.angle_gamma   90.00
#
_symmetry.space_group_name_H-M   'P 1'
#
loop_
_entity.id
_entity.type
_entity.pdbx_description
1 polymer ?
#
loop_
_entity_poly.entity_id
_entity_poly.type
_entity_poly.pdbx_seq_one_letter_code
_entity_poly.pdbx_strand_id
1 'polypeptide(L)'
;MAAAKRPAAGTITAEGAFDLGTRKGRLAVKASGYPLTRLATRFLAVSGEGRAELDGDKTTLTGDFTADAGWFGIPASAPPSLSDDVIVERGAEAPLAKGAERLHLDLRFGLGEHLHFRGRGLDTRLAGSLRLVGDVGANLRTTGTIRAVGGTYDAYGRTLAIERGALNFQGAVDNPGLNVLALRKGLPVEAGVEVLGTVARPKVRLFSAPEVPEPEKLAWLVLGRGQGEVSAGTPRSLWARPMRCSGATCRRAPRSSRASASTT
;
A
#
# COMPACT_ATOMS: atom_id res chain seq x y z
N MET A 1 13.60 -6.86 5.11
CA MET A 1 13.09 -6.89 6.51
C MET A 1 13.88 -5.87 7.32
N ALA A 2 13.32 -4.69 7.55
CA ALA A 2 13.68 -3.91 8.73
C ALA A 2 12.65 -4.30 9.78
N ALA A 3 13.07 -5.05 10.79
CA ALA A 3 12.21 -5.36 11.92
C ALA A 3 11.84 -4.02 12.56
N ALA A 4 10.59 -3.57 12.39
CA ALA A 4 10.05 -2.48 13.18
C ALA A 4 10.37 -2.79 14.64
N LYS A 5 11.17 -1.93 15.29
CA LYS A 5 11.67 -2.12 16.64
C LYS A 5 10.45 -2.23 17.56
N ARG A 6 10.02 -3.46 17.86
CA ARG A 6 8.92 -3.72 18.78
C ARG A 6 9.36 -3.21 20.15
N PRO A 7 8.72 -2.19 20.75
CA PRO A 7 8.94 -1.91 22.16
C PRO A 7 8.62 -3.16 22.96
N ALA A 8 9.58 -3.60 23.78
CA ALA A 8 9.46 -4.80 24.62
C ALA A 8 8.35 -4.67 25.67
N ALA A 9 8.10 -3.43 26.11
CA ALA A 9 7.01 -3.03 26.97
C ALA A 9 6.66 -1.56 26.66
N GLY A 10 5.43 -1.16 26.95
CA GLY A 10 5.01 0.22 26.93
C GLY A 10 4.11 0.49 28.13
N THR A 11 4.10 1.72 28.61
CA THR A 11 3.31 2.12 29.78
C THR A 11 2.10 2.94 29.35
N ILE A 12 1.01 2.74 30.06
CA ILE A 12 -0.17 3.60 30.00
C ILE A 12 -0.49 4.02 31.43
N THR A 13 -0.63 5.33 31.61
CA THR A 13 -1.04 5.93 32.88
C THR A 13 -2.32 6.69 32.61
N ALA A 14 -3.31 6.49 33.47
CA ALA A 14 -4.61 7.13 33.35
C ALA A 14 -4.99 7.68 34.72
N GLU A 15 -5.22 8.98 34.80
CA GLU A 15 -5.52 9.70 36.03
C GLU A 15 -6.77 10.54 35.83
N GLY A 16 -7.71 10.47 36.75
CA GLY A 16 -8.98 11.13 36.56
C GLY A 16 -9.87 11.09 37.77
N ALA A 17 -10.91 11.91 37.73
CA ALA A 17 -12.00 11.90 38.69
C ALA A 17 -13.31 11.68 37.94
N PHE A 18 -14.14 10.78 38.45
CA PHE A 18 -15.44 10.47 37.88
C PHE A 18 -16.50 10.47 38.98
N ASP A 19 -17.55 11.26 38.78
CA ASP A 19 -18.75 11.24 39.58
C ASP A 19 -19.75 10.29 38.92
N LEU A 20 -19.95 9.15 39.57
CA LEU A 20 -20.86 8.09 39.12
C LEU A 20 -22.34 8.53 39.16
N GLY A 21 -22.71 9.45 40.05
CA GLY A 21 -24.08 9.94 40.20
C GLY A 21 -24.47 10.90 39.09
N THR A 22 -23.57 11.82 38.72
CA THR A 22 -23.82 12.80 37.65
C THR A 22 -23.30 12.36 36.28
N ARG A 23 -22.60 11.23 36.20
CA ARG A 23 -21.87 10.74 34.99
C ARG A 23 -20.94 11.80 34.42
N LYS A 24 -20.32 12.58 35.30
CA LYS A 24 -19.36 13.62 34.93
C LYS A 24 -17.98 13.21 35.34
N GLY A 25 -17.00 13.47 34.51
CA GLY A 25 -15.63 13.20 34.90
C GLY A 25 -14.62 13.61 33.87
N ARG A 26 -13.37 13.60 34.29
CA ARG A 26 -12.22 13.87 33.43
C ARG A 26 -11.19 12.78 33.65
N LEU A 27 -10.63 12.29 32.55
CA LEU A 27 -9.58 11.28 32.52
C LEU A 27 -8.45 11.81 31.64
N ALA A 28 -7.28 12.05 32.23
CA ALA A 28 -6.04 12.26 31.50
C ALA A 28 -5.37 10.91 31.27
N VAL A 29 -4.90 10.67 30.05
CA VAL A 29 -4.20 9.45 29.66
C VAL A 29 -2.85 9.82 29.07
N LYS A 30 -1.79 9.17 29.52
CA LYS A 30 -0.46 9.27 28.94
C LYS A 30 0.04 7.89 28.58
N ALA A 31 0.38 7.71 27.30
CA ALA A 31 0.92 6.49 26.74
C ALA A 31 2.38 6.72 26.33
N SER A 32 3.23 5.74 26.61
CA SER A 32 4.65 5.76 26.22
C SER A 32 5.03 4.40 25.63
N GLY A 33 5.15 4.36 24.31
CA GLY A 33 5.46 3.15 23.53
C GLY A 33 4.43 2.05 23.68
N TYR A 34 3.17 2.38 24.02
CA TYR A 34 2.17 1.41 24.41
C TYR A 34 1.68 0.61 23.19
N PRO A 35 1.81 -0.73 23.19
CA PRO A 35 1.35 -1.56 22.09
C PRO A 35 -0.18 -1.71 22.12
N LEU A 36 -0.89 -0.83 21.40
CA LEU A 36 -2.36 -0.85 21.27
C LEU A 36 -2.87 -2.15 20.64
N THR A 37 -2.14 -2.69 19.66
CA THR A 37 -2.52 -3.94 18.98
C THR A 37 -1.32 -4.87 18.90
N ARG A 38 -1.54 -6.16 19.15
CA ARG A 38 -0.50 -7.22 19.10
C ARG A 38 -0.99 -8.43 18.29
N LEU A 39 -1.61 -8.17 17.15
CA LEU A 39 -2.03 -9.21 16.23
C LEU A 39 -0.86 -9.60 15.33
N ALA A 40 -0.85 -10.84 14.84
CA ALA A 40 0.17 -11.28 13.89
C ALA A 40 0.16 -10.42 12.61
N THR A 41 -1.04 -10.06 12.14
CA THR A 41 -1.26 -9.22 10.95
C THR A 41 -1.20 -7.73 11.24
N ARG A 42 -1.26 -7.30 12.50
CA ARG A 42 -1.33 -5.88 12.86
C ARG A 42 -0.69 -5.61 14.20
N PHE A 43 0.28 -4.71 14.19
CA PHE A 43 0.87 -4.16 15.40
C PHE A 43 0.98 -2.66 15.30
N LEU A 44 0.71 -2.01 16.42
CA LEU A 44 0.82 -0.57 16.55
C LEU A 44 1.20 -0.26 17.98
N ALA A 45 2.35 0.38 18.15
CA ALA A 45 2.78 1.03 19.37
C ALA A 45 2.60 2.53 19.23
N VAL A 46 2.01 3.16 20.24
CA VAL A 46 1.76 4.61 20.25
C VAL A 46 2.30 5.26 21.52
N SER A 47 2.73 6.50 21.35
CA SER A 47 3.02 7.42 22.44
C SER A 47 2.18 8.66 22.29
N GLY A 48 1.81 9.28 23.40
CA GLY A 48 1.03 10.50 23.35
C GLY A 48 0.25 10.75 24.62
N GLU A 49 -0.49 11.84 24.58
CA GLU A 49 -1.32 12.29 25.69
C GLU A 49 -2.72 12.56 25.18
N GLY A 50 -3.70 12.15 25.96
CA GLY A 50 -5.11 12.33 25.67
C GLY A 50 -5.88 12.74 26.92
N ARG A 51 -7.04 13.33 26.70
CA ARG A 51 -8.01 13.68 27.71
C ARG A 51 -9.37 13.18 27.24
N ALA A 52 -10.09 12.54 28.14
CA ALA A 52 -11.50 12.22 27.97
C ALA A 52 -12.29 13.04 28.98
N GLU A 53 -13.29 13.78 28.51
CA GLU A 53 -14.24 14.51 29.35
C GLU A 53 -15.62 13.91 29.14
N LEU A 54 -16.23 13.46 30.22
CA LEU A 54 -17.58 12.94 30.24
C LEU A 54 -18.49 13.99 30.88
N ASP A 55 -19.55 14.35 30.17
CA ASP A 55 -20.60 15.26 30.64
C ASP A 55 -21.97 14.64 30.32
N GLY A 56 -22.45 13.78 31.22
CA GLY A 56 -23.68 13.02 31.01
C GLY A 56 -23.53 12.02 29.87
N ASP A 57 -24.26 12.25 28.78
CA ASP A 57 -24.24 11.39 27.58
C ASP A 57 -23.27 11.89 26.49
N LYS A 58 -22.57 13.00 26.73
CA LYS A 58 -21.56 13.53 25.83
C LYS A 58 -20.16 13.16 26.34
N THR A 59 -19.40 12.50 25.47
CA THR A 59 -18.00 12.16 25.72
C THR A 59 -17.13 12.91 24.73
N THR A 60 -16.20 13.73 25.22
CA THR A 60 -15.23 14.46 24.39
C THR A 60 -13.85 13.85 24.58
N LEU A 61 -13.24 13.37 23.49
CA LEU A 61 -11.89 12.82 23.47
C LEU A 61 -10.98 13.79 22.72
N THR A 62 -9.97 14.31 23.40
CA THR A 62 -8.95 15.18 22.80
C THR A 62 -7.57 14.60 23.03
N GLY A 63 -6.67 14.64 22.05
CA GLY A 63 -5.33 14.12 22.28
C GLY A 63 -4.41 14.21 21.09
N ASP A 64 -3.13 14.11 21.38
CA ASP A 64 -2.04 14.09 20.42
C ASP A 64 -1.27 12.79 20.61
N PHE A 65 -1.33 11.94 19.60
CA PHE A 65 -0.71 10.62 19.58
C PHE A 65 0.23 10.49 18.40
N THR A 66 1.29 9.71 18.56
CA THR A 66 2.25 9.36 17.52
C THR A 66 2.38 7.84 17.44
N ALA A 67 2.40 7.31 16.23
CA ALA A 67 2.71 5.90 15.97
C ALA A 67 4.23 5.72 15.97
N ASP A 68 4.79 5.20 17.06
CA ASP A 68 6.25 5.03 17.21
C ASP A 68 6.77 3.89 16.34
N ALA A 69 6.01 2.80 16.29
CA ALA A 69 6.31 1.61 15.50
C ALA A 69 5.02 0.87 15.17
N GLY A 70 4.93 0.33 13.95
CA GLY A 70 3.78 -0.47 13.59
C GLY A 70 3.96 -1.17 12.27
N TRP A 71 3.23 -2.27 12.09
CA TRP A 71 2.98 -2.82 10.77
C TRP A 71 1.49 -3.09 10.61
N PHE A 72 0.98 -2.72 9.44
CA PHE A 72 -0.39 -3.02 9.04
C PHE A 72 -0.35 -3.99 7.88
N GLY A 73 -0.76 -5.22 8.15
CA GLY A 73 -0.96 -6.29 7.18
C GLY A 73 -2.41 -6.34 6.75
N ILE A 74 -2.72 -6.10 5.47
CA ILE A 74 -3.99 -6.55 4.89
C ILE A 74 -3.74 -7.95 4.32
N PRO A 75 -4.33 -9.01 4.89
CA PRO A 75 -4.19 -10.35 4.33
C PRO A 75 -4.68 -10.36 2.88
N ALA A 76 -4.03 -11.15 2.03
CA ALA A 76 -4.34 -11.22 0.59
C ALA A 76 -5.77 -11.75 0.31
N SER A 77 -6.32 -12.52 1.25
CA SER A 77 -7.74 -12.86 1.30
C SER A 77 -8.43 -11.95 2.30
N ALA A 78 -9.65 -11.50 1.99
CA ALA A 78 -10.54 -10.99 3.01
C ALA A 78 -10.61 -12.04 4.14
N PRO A 79 -10.64 -11.63 5.43
CA PRO A 79 -11.04 -12.57 6.47
C PRO A 79 -12.38 -13.18 6.05
N PRO A 80 -12.60 -14.49 6.26
CA PRO A 80 -13.86 -15.11 5.92
C PRO A 80 -14.97 -14.29 6.58
N SER A 81 -15.78 -13.61 5.76
CA SER A 81 -17.02 -13.04 6.24
C SER A 81 -17.88 -14.21 6.68
N LEU A 82 -18.41 -14.15 7.90
CA LEU A 82 -19.47 -15.06 8.29
C LEU A 82 -20.57 -14.95 7.24
N SER A 83 -21.06 -16.10 6.77
CA SER A 83 -22.23 -16.15 5.90
C SER A 83 -23.39 -15.45 6.61
N ASP A 84 -24.32 -14.85 5.86
CA ASP A 84 -25.58 -14.29 6.41
C ASP A 84 -26.47 -15.35 7.10
N ASP A 85 -26.01 -16.60 7.13
CA ASP A 85 -26.64 -17.78 7.73
C ASP A 85 -25.83 -18.34 8.91
N VAL A 86 -25.27 -17.44 9.75
CA VAL A 86 -24.72 -17.81 11.07
C VAL A 86 -25.59 -17.17 12.14
N ILE A 87 -26.56 -17.94 12.65
CA ILE A 87 -27.27 -17.60 13.88
C ILE A 87 -26.29 -17.77 15.04
N VAL A 88 -25.78 -16.66 15.57
CA VAL A 88 -25.10 -16.65 16.86
C VAL A 88 -26.18 -16.80 17.93
N GLU A 89 -26.36 -18.00 18.47
CA GLU A 89 -27.13 -18.18 19.72
C GLU A 89 -26.34 -17.58 20.89
N ARG A 90 -26.37 -16.24 20.98
CA ARG A 90 -25.97 -15.52 22.18
C ARG A 90 -27.13 -15.64 23.15
N GLY A 91 -26.99 -16.48 24.17
CA GLY A 91 -27.95 -16.58 25.26
C GLY A 91 -28.34 -15.18 25.74
N ALA A 92 -29.64 -14.87 25.60
CA ALA A 92 -30.32 -13.62 25.95
C ALA A 92 -29.41 -12.45 26.35
N GLU A 93 -28.82 -11.78 25.35
CA GLU A 93 -28.21 -10.48 25.59
C GLU A 93 -29.36 -9.48 25.79
N ALA A 94 -29.46 -8.96 27.02
CA ALA A 94 -30.31 -7.81 27.30
C ALA A 94 -30.03 -6.74 26.23
N PRO A 95 -31.05 -6.12 25.62
CA PRO A 95 -30.81 -5.06 24.66
C PRO A 95 -30.01 -3.98 25.39
N LEU A 96 -28.73 -3.86 25.04
CA LEU A 96 -27.91 -2.73 25.44
C LEU A 96 -28.69 -1.51 24.95
N ALA A 97 -29.31 -0.80 25.89
CA ALA A 97 -30.00 0.43 25.61
C ALA A 97 -28.99 1.31 24.88
N LYS A 98 -29.16 1.47 23.56
CA LYS A 98 -28.42 2.42 22.75
C LYS A 98 -28.89 3.81 23.14
N GLY A 99 -28.50 4.26 24.33
CA GLY A 99 -28.24 5.68 24.52
C GLY A 99 -27.19 6.02 23.49
N ALA A 100 -27.54 6.86 22.51
CA ALA A 100 -26.59 7.34 21.52
C ALA A 100 -25.58 8.24 22.24
N GLU A 101 -24.58 7.63 22.89
CA GLU A 101 -23.47 8.36 23.50
C GLU A 101 -22.85 9.23 22.41
N ARG A 102 -22.91 10.55 22.63
CA ARG A 102 -22.41 11.52 21.67
C ARG A 102 -20.91 11.63 21.88
N LEU A 103 -20.17 10.87 21.07
CA LEU A 103 -18.72 10.86 21.11
C LEU A 103 -18.15 11.93 20.16
N HIS A 104 -17.62 13.00 20.75
CA HIS A 104 -16.88 14.04 20.06
C HIS A 104 -15.39 13.73 20.09
N LEU A 105 -14.73 13.77 18.93
CA LEU A 105 -13.29 13.54 18.80
C LEU A 105 -12.58 14.82 18.37
N ASP A 106 -11.42 15.13 18.95
CA ASP A 106 -10.38 16.00 18.40
C ASP A 106 -9.02 15.35 18.64
N LEU A 107 -8.66 14.42 17.76
CA LEU A 107 -7.46 13.60 17.90
C LEU A 107 -6.48 13.92 16.78
N ARG A 108 -5.22 14.16 17.14
CA ARG A 108 -4.11 14.27 16.19
C ARG A 108 -3.26 13.02 16.26
N PHE A 109 -2.97 12.47 15.10
CA PHE A 109 -2.17 11.26 14.95
C PHE A 109 -0.99 11.56 14.03
N GLY A 110 0.20 11.60 14.59
CA GLY A 110 1.46 11.57 13.84
C GLY A 110 1.80 10.14 13.44
N LEU A 111 2.16 9.93 12.18
CA LEU A 111 2.75 8.67 11.73
C LEU A 111 4.27 8.84 11.86
N GLY A 112 4.88 8.15 12.83
CA GLY A 112 6.32 8.20 13.06
C GLY A 112 7.11 7.44 11.98
N GLU A 113 8.43 7.36 12.16
CA GLU A 113 9.33 6.85 11.12
C GLU A 113 9.25 5.34 10.87
N HIS A 114 8.73 4.56 11.82
CA HIS A 114 8.76 3.07 11.77
C HIS A 114 7.39 2.45 11.52
N LEU A 115 6.54 3.14 10.76
CA LEU A 115 5.25 2.59 10.35
C LEU A 115 5.36 1.94 8.97
N HIS A 116 5.11 0.64 8.91
CA HIS A 116 5.14 -0.13 7.67
C HIS A 116 3.74 -0.60 7.29
N PHE A 117 3.45 -0.62 6.00
CA PHE A 117 2.22 -1.14 5.45
C PHE A 117 2.54 -2.23 4.44
N ARG A 118 1.89 -3.38 4.61
CA ARG A 118 1.97 -4.49 3.68
C ARG A 118 0.58 -5.01 3.35
N GLY A 119 0.22 -5.06 2.08
CA GLY A 119 -1.07 -5.60 1.69
C GLY A 119 -1.37 -5.43 0.22
N ARG A 120 -2.09 -6.39 -0.36
CA ARG A 120 -2.52 -6.35 -1.76
C ARG A 120 -1.36 -6.05 -2.75
N GLY A 121 -0.17 -6.56 -2.47
CA GLY A 121 1.02 -6.34 -3.29
C GLY A 121 1.83 -5.09 -2.92
N LEU A 122 1.31 -4.17 -2.10
CA LEU A 122 2.06 -3.00 -1.63
C LEU A 122 2.91 -3.37 -0.41
N ASP A 123 4.18 -2.96 -0.41
CA ASP A 123 5.06 -2.91 0.76
C ASP A 123 5.71 -1.53 0.80
N THR A 124 5.36 -0.72 1.81
CA THR A 124 5.84 0.66 1.91
C THR A 124 5.95 1.11 3.36
N ARG A 125 6.79 2.11 3.61
CA ARG A 125 6.82 2.84 4.86
C ARG A 125 5.88 4.03 4.77
N LEU A 126 5.10 4.27 5.81
CA LEU A 126 4.14 5.36 5.88
C LEU A 126 4.68 6.47 6.80
N ALA A 127 4.48 7.72 6.38
CA ALA A 127 4.80 8.90 7.16
C ALA A 127 3.72 9.98 6.98
N GLY A 128 3.63 10.93 7.91
CA GLY A 128 2.71 12.06 7.82
C GLY A 128 1.89 12.26 9.08
N SER A 129 0.75 12.91 8.95
CA SER A 129 -0.09 13.24 10.10
C SER A 129 -1.56 13.35 9.70
N LEU A 130 -2.43 12.96 10.62
CA LEU A 130 -3.88 13.06 10.49
C LEU A 130 -4.46 13.78 11.70
N ARG A 131 -5.55 14.50 11.49
CA ARG A 131 -6.38 15.06 12.55
C ARG A 131 -7.83 14.67 12.29
N LEU A 132 -8.45 14.04 13.28
CA LEU A 132 -9.83 13.59 13.27
C LEU A 132 -10.62 14.50 14.21
N VAL A 133 -11.61 15.20 13.67
CA VAL A 133 -12.45 16.16 14.41
C VAL A 133 -13.91 15.91 14.12
N GLY A 134 -14.75 15.87 15.16
CA GLY A 134 -16.20 15.86 15.04
C GLY A 134 -16.85 14.68 15.74
N ASP A 135 -18.16 14.56 15.56
CA ASP A 135 -18.98 13.56 16.24
C ASP A 135 -19.03 12.25 15.46
N VAL A 136 -18.75 11.14 16.16
CA VAL A 136 -18.79 9.80 15.58
C VAL A 136 -20.22 9.47 15.14
N GLY A 137 -20.37 9.02 13.90
CA GLY A 137 -21.66 8.65 13.31
C GLY A 137 -22.42 9.79 12.61
N ALA A 138 -21.94 11.03 12.71
CA ALA A 138 -22.56 12.17 12.01
C ALA A 138 -21.54 12.97 11.20
N ASN A 139 -20.71 13.76 11.88
CA ASN A 139 -19.89 14.82 11.27
C ASN A 139 -18.39 14.62 11.50
N LEU A 140 -17.94 13.36 11.54
CA LEU A 140 -16.52 13.06 11.71
C LEU A 140 -15.74 13.46 10.45
N ARG A 141 -14.79 14.38 10.61
CA ARG A 141 -13.93 14.89 9.56
C ARG A 141 -12.49 14.51 9.82
N THR A 142 -11.80 14.07 8.77
CA THR A 142 -10.37 13.78 8.80
C THR A 142 -9.63 14.76 7.90
N THR A 143 -8.57 15.35 8.42
CA THR A 143 -7.68 16.25 7.68
C THR A 143 -6.24 15.79 7.83
N GLY A 144 -5.42 16.01 6.80
CA GLY A 144 -4.00 15.67 6.84
C GLY A 144 -3.55 14.87 5.63
N THR A 145 -2.30 14.41 5.67
CA THR A 145 -1.68 13.72 4.56
C THR A 145 -0.88 12.54 5.06
N ILE A 146 -1.08 11.38 4.44
CA ILE A 146 -0.22 10.20 4.58
C ILE A 146 0.60 10.07 3.30
N ARG A 147 1.89 9.84 3.44
CA ARG A 147 2.82 9.63 2.34
C ARG A 147 3.48 8.27 2.46
N ALA A 148 3.65 7.61 1.32
CA ALA A 148 4.52 6.46 1.15
C ALA A 148 5.96 6.96 1.00
N VAL A 149 6.86 6.50 1.86
CA VAL A 149 8.29 6.81 1.81
C VAL A 149 9.02 5.59 1.26
N GLY A 150 9.14 5.57 -0.07
CA GLY A 150 9.66 4.43 -0.83
C GLY A 150 8.74 3.21 -0.75
N GLY A 151 9.25 2.06 -1.18
CA GLY A 151 8.50 0.80 -1.21
C GLY A 151 8.28 0.28 -2.61
N THR A 152 7.63 -0.87 -2.68
CA THR A 152 7.36 -1.59 -3.92
C THR A 152 5.91 -2.00 -3.99
N TYR A 153 5.40 -2.10 -5.22
CA TYR A 153 4.08 -2.61 -5.51
C TYR A 153 4.21 -3.78 -6.50
N ASP A 154 3.84 -4.95 -6.02
CA ASP A 154 3.84 -6.20 -6.77
C ASP A 154 2.45 -6.49 -7.31
N ALA A 155 2.29 -6.37 -8.64
CA ALA A 155 1.06 -6.69 -9.33
C ALA A 155 1.33 -7.35 -10.67
N TYR A 156 0.48 -8.31 -11.05
CA TYR A 156 0.54 -9.01 -12.34
C TYR A 156 1.94 -9.58 -12.68
N GLY A 157 2.65 -10.09 -11.66
CA GLY A 157 4.00 -10.65 -11.82
C GLY A 157 5.10 -9.62 -12.08
N ARG A 158 4.84 -8.33 -11.82
CA ARG A 158 5.80 -7.23 -11.97
C ARG A 158 5.89 -6.42 -10.68
N THR A 159 7.13 -6.13 -10.29
CA THR A 159 7.45 -5.24 -9.17
C THR A 159 7.64 -3.83 -9.72
N LEU A 160 6.88 -2.88 -9.21
CA LEU A 160 7.01 -1.45 -9.49
C LEU A 160 7.53 -0.74 -8.24
N ALA A 161 8.51 0.14 -8.39
CA ALA A 161 8.97 0.99 -7.30
C ALA A 161 7.99 2.15 -7.10
N ILE A 162 7.57 2.41 -5.87
CA ILE A 162 6.76 3.58 -5.55
C ILE A 162 7.66 4.82 -5.53
N GLU A 163 7.48 5.68 -6.53
CA GLU A 163 8.21 6.95 -6.63
C GLU A 163 7.49 8.04 -5.82
N ARG A 164 6.16 8.07 -5.92
CA ARG A 164 5.30 8.99 -5.16
C ARG A 164 4.07 8.23 -4.68
N GLY A 165 3.68 8.41 -3.43
CA GLY A 165 2.40 7.95 -2.94
C GLY A 165 1.89 8.88 -1.86
N ALA A 166 0.80 9.61 -2.14
CA ALA A 166 0.20 10.54 -1.20
C ALA A 166 -1.32 10.31 -1.13
N LEU A 167 -1.81 10.24 0.09
CA LEU A 167 -3.22 10.18 0.45
C LEU A 167 -3.55 11.47 1.20
N ASN A 168 -4.43 12.28 0.63
CA ASN A 168 -4.82 13.58 1.17
C ASN A 168 -6.24 13.49 1.74
N PHE A 169 -6.40 13.73 3.04
CA PHE A 169 -7.67 13.70 3.72
C PHE A 169 -8.23 15.13 3.82
N GLN A 170 -9.45 15.33 3.34
CA GLN A 170 -10.12 16.63 3.26
C GLN A 170 -11.61 16.48 3.65
N GLY A 171 -11.88 15.98 4.86
CA GLY A 171 -13.23 15.76 5.36
C GLY A 171 -13.57 14.28 5.46
N ALA A 172 -13.96 13.65 4.36
CA ALA A 172 -14.35 12.24 4.38
C ALA A 172 -13.19 11.32 4.81
N VAL A 173 -13.45 10.43 5.78
CA VAL A 173 -12.44 9.49 6.31
C VAL A 173 -12.23 8.29 5.38
N ASP A 174 -13.27 7.90 4.66
CA ASP A 174 -13.33 6.74 3.77
C ASP A 174 -12.87 7.08 2.34
N ASN A 175 -12.93 8.35 1.94
CA ASN A 175 -12.62 8.78 0.58
C ASN A 175 -11.52 9.88 0.50
N PRO A 176 -10.26 9.56 0.84
CA PRO A 176 -9.17 10.49 0.64
C PRO A 176 -8.84 10.68 -0.85
N GLY A 177 -8.26 11.83 -1.17
CA GLY A 177 -7.63 12.11 -2.44
C GLY A 177 -6.37 11.24 -2.63
N LEU A 178 -6.21 10.68 -3.82
CA LEU A 178 -5.15 9.74 -4.15
C LEU A 178 -4.21 10.37 -5.19
N ASN A 179 -2.90 10.31 -4.94
CA ASN A 179 -1.87 10.62 -5.93
C ASN A 179 -0.70 9.64 -5.76
N VAL A 180 -0.63 8.65 -6.65
CA VAL A 180 0.36 7.59 -6.61
C VAL A 180 1.03 7.47 -7.97
N LEU A 181 2.35 7.32 -7.99
CA LEU A 181 3.18 7.04 -9.14
C LEU A 181 4.08 5.85 -8.82
N ALA A 182 3.94 4.78 -9.58
CA ALA A 182 4.76 3.59 -9.47
C ALA A 182 5.47 3.31 -10.80
N LEU A 183 6.79 3.17 -10.77
CA LEU A 183 7.65 3.05 -11.95
C LEU A 183 8.44 1.76 -11.95
N ARG A 184 8.66 1.18 -13.12
CA ARG A 184 9.63 0.10 -13.30
C ARG A 184 11.01 0.70 -13.57
N LYS A 185 11.89 0.66 -12.57
CA LYS A 185 13.25 1.19 -12.65
C LYS A 185 14.19 0.25 -13.41
N GLY A 186 15.29 0.82 -13.95
CA GLY A 186 16.39 0.04 -14.57
C GLY A 186 16.17 -0.33 -16.03
N LEU A 187 15.28 0.38 -16.73
CA LEU A 187 15.04 0.23 -18.17
C LEU A 187 15.39 1.55 -18.89
N PRO A 188 15.69 1.52 -20.21
CA PRO A 188 15.88 2.73 -21.01
C PRO A 188 14.68 3.68 -21.00
N VAL A 189 13.47 3.12 -20.85
CA VAL A 189 12.22 3.87 -20.67
C VAL A 189 11.56 3.37 -19.39
N GLU A 190 11.48 4.23 -18.39
CA GLU A 190 10.81 3.94 -17.13
C GLU A 190 9.30 4.06 -17.33
N ALA A 191 8.64 2.94 -17.62
CA ALA A 191 7.20 2.88 -17.71
C ALA A 191 6.57 2.51 -16.36
N GLY A 192 5.38 3.02 -16.12
CA GLY A 192 4.70 2.88 -14.86
C GLY A 192 3.23 3.25 -14.90
N VAL A 193 2.64 3.28 -13.72
CA VAL A 193 1.22 3.58 -13.52
C VAL A 193 1.11 4.77 -12.60
N GLU A 194 0.31 5.75 -13.03
CA GLU A 194 -0.12 6.87 -12.22
C GLU A 194 -1.59 6.67 -11.82
N VAL A 195 -1.89 6.85 -10.53
CA VAL A 195 -3.24 6.79 -10.00
C VAL A 195 -3.57 8.10 -9.32
N LEU A 196 -4.59 8.79 -9.84
CA LEU A 196 -5.07 10.08 -9.35
C LEU A 196 -6.56 9.99 -8.95
N GLY A 197 -7.08 11.05 -8.33
CA GLY A 197 -8.51 11.17 -8.01
C GLY A 197 -8.80 10.89 -6.54
N THR A 198 -9.78 10.04 -6.26
CA THR A 198 -10.17 9.68 -4.88
C THR A 198 -10.25 8.17 -4.73
N VAL A 199 -10.21 7.64 -3.51
CA VAL A 199 -10.29 6.17 -3.29
C VAL A 199 -11.58 5.56 -3.86
N ALA A 200 -12.70 6.28 -3.79
CA ALA A 200 -13.97 5.83 -4.35
C ALA A 200 -14.03 5.92 -5.88
N ARG A 201 -13.24 6.84 -6.47
CA ARG A 201 -13.18 7.05 -7.93
C ARG A 201 -11.72 7.23 -8.38
N PRO A 202 -10.92 6.16 -8.40
CA PRO A 202 -9.54 6.23 -8.84
C PRO A 202 -9.49 6.35 -10.37
N LYS A 203 -8.61 7.23 -10.86
CA LYS A 203 -8.28 7.39 -12.28
C LYS A 203 -6.88 6.83 -12.51
N VAL A 204 -6.80 5.73 -13.24
CA VAL A 204 -5.54 5.06 -13.56
C VAL A 204 -5.07 5.52 -14.94
N ARG A 205 -3.80 5.89 -15.06
CA ARG A 205 -3.15 6.30 -16.31
C ARG A 205 -1.77 5.68 -16.42
N LEU A 206 -1.30 5.53 -17.66
CA LEU A 206 0.06 5.06 -17.93
C LEU A 206 1.02 6.23 -17.97
N PHE A 207 2.13 6.09 -17.27
CA PHE A 207 3.20 7.06 -17.23
C PHE A 207 4.47 6.46 -17.85
N SER A 208 5.27 7.30 -18.52
CA SER A 208 6.61 6.90 -18.96
C SER A 208 7.58 8.07 -18.91
N ALA A 209 8.83 7.79 -18.55
CA ALA A 209 9.94 8.71 -18.69
C ALA A 209 11.07 8.04 -19.48
N PRO A 210 11.42 8.52 -20.70
CA PRO A 210 10.82 9.62 -21.46
C PRO A 210 9.37 9.35 -21.92
N GLU A 211 8.66 10.40 -22.33
CA GLU A 211 7.27 10.28 -22.80
C GLU A 211 7.22 9.61 -24.18
N VAL A 212 6.57 8.45 -24.24
CA VAL A 212 6.36 7.66 -25.46
C VAL A 212 4.86 7.49 -25.74
N PRO A 213 4.43 7.08 -26.94
CA PRO A 213 3.02 6.76 -27.22
C PRO A 213 2.46 5.68 -26.30
N GLU A 214 1.18 5.73 -25.97
CA GLU A 214 0.53 4.83 -25.00
C GLU A 214 0.70 3.32 -25.28
N PRO A 215 0.62 2.83 -26.54
CA PRO A 215 0.91 1.42 -26.84
C PRO A 215 2.34 1.01 -26.49
N GLU A 216 3.27 1.95 -26.58
CA GLU A 216 4.67 1.75 -26.21
C GLU A 216 4.86 1.79 -24.69
N LYS A 217 4.15 2.68 -23.97
CA LYS A 217 4.12 2.70 -22.48
C LYS A 217 3.72 1.33 -21.93
N LEU A 218 2.66 0.73 -22.50
CA LEU A 218 2.22 -0.63 -22.12
C LEU A 218 3.27 -1.70 -22.43
N ALA A 219 3.92 -1.62 -23.59
CA ALA A 219 4.96 -2.57 -23.97
C ALA A 219 6.12 -2.57 -22.98
N TRP A 220 6.60 -1.38 -22.61
CA TRP A 220 7.64 -1.22 -21.59
C TRP A 220 7.18 -1.70 -20.21
N LEU A 221 5.93 -1.45 -19.82
CA LEU A 221 5.39 -1.90 -18.55
C LEU A 221 5.28 -3.43 -18.47
N VAL A 222 4.69 -4.07 -19.49
CA VAL A 222 4.36 -5.50 -19.49
C VAL A 222 5.56 -6.36 -19.90
N LEU A 223 6.22 -5.97 -21.00
CA LEU A 223 7.30 -6.72 -21.66
C LEU A 223 8.70 -6.23 -21.25
N GLY A 224 8.84 -4.97 -20.82
CA GLY A 224 10.15 -4.38 -20.53
C GLY A 224 10.95 -3.94 -21.76
N ARG A 225 10.29 -3.86 -22.93
CA ARG A 225 10.88 -3.43 -24.21
C ARG A 225 9.84 -2.79 -25.11
N GLY A 226 10.27 -1.92 -26.02
CA GLY A 226 9.39 -1.22 -26.97
C GLY A 226 8.82 -2.14 -28.07
N GLN A 227 7.66 -1.77 -28.62
CA GLN A 227 7.03 -2.51 -29.73
C GLN A 227 7.87 -2.52 -31.02
N GLY A 228 8.70 -1.48 -31.22
CA GLY A 228 9.63 -1.41 -32.35
C GLY A 228 10.64 -2.56 -32.38
N GLU A 229 11.01 -3.12 -31.23
CA GLU A 229 11.87 -4.29 -31.14
C GLU A 229 11.11 -5.61 -31.36
N VAL A 230 9.81 -5.65 -31.03
CA VAL A 230 8.97 -6.84 -31.25
C VAL A 230 8.72 -7.05 -32.75
N SER A 231 8.56 -5.97 -33.53
CA SER A 231 8.46 -6.06 -35.01
C SER A 231 9.80 -6.37 -35.71
N ALA A 232 10.94 -6.13 -35.06
CA ALA A 232 12.26 -6.45 -35.61
C ALA A 232 12.68 -7.93 -35.42
N GLY A 233 11.77 -8.78 -34.92
CA GLY A 233 11.98 -10.20 -34.67
C GLY A 233 11.47 -11.12 -35.79
N THR A 234 11.83 -10.87 -37.05
CA THR A 234 11.89 -11.95 -38.05
C THR A 234 13.22 -11.86 -38.78
N PRO A 235 14.24 -12.68 -38.43
CA PRO A 235 15.41 -12.81 -39.27
C PRO A 235 15.01 -13.48 -40.59
N ARG A 236 14.70 -12.67 -41.60
CA ARG A 236 14.54 -13.08 -42.99
C ARG A 236 15.92 -13.27 -43.61
N SER A 237 16.70 -14.22 -43.08
CA SER A 237 17.98 -14.63 -43.64
C SER A 237 17.94 -16.11 -44.00
N LEU A 238 17.02 -16.49 -44.88
CA LEU A 238 17.16 -17.68 -45.72
C LEU A 238 17.58 -17.21 -47.11
N TRP A 239 18.88 -16.97 -47.25
CA TRP A 239 19.54 -17.14 -48.53
C TRP A 239 19.45 -18.63 -48.87
N ALA A 240 18.31 -19.03 -49.44
CA ALA A 240 18.19 -20.33 -50.06
C ALA A 240 19.16 -20.34 -51.26
N ARG A 241 20.33 -20.93 -51.04
CA ARG A 241 21.25 -21.30 -52.13
C ARG A 241 20.44 -22.16 -53.11
N PRO A 242 20.47 -21.89 -54.42
CA PRO A 242 19.84 -22.80 -55.37
C PRO A 242 20.51 -24.17 -55.26
N MET A 243 19.77 -25.15 -54.75
CA MET A 243 20.16 -26.54 -54.74
C MET A 243 19.79 -27.10 -56.12
N ARG A 244 20.78 -27.22 -57.01
CA ARG A 244 20.60 -27.89 -58.29
C ARG A 244 20.66 -29.39 -58.04
N CYS A 245 19.52 -30.04 -57.84
CA CYS A 245 19.47 -31.50 -57.92
C CYS A 245 19.27 -31.89 -59.40
N SER A 246 20.15 -32.75 -59.91
CA SER A 246 19.99 -33.45 -61.18
C SER A 246 19.85 -34.93 -60.84
N GLY A 247 18.63 -35.46 -60.98
CA GLY A 247 18.33 -36.86 -60.67
C GLY A 247 18.35 -37.25 -59.18
N ALA A 248 18.28 -38.56 -58.92
CA ALA A 248 18.01 -39.17 -57.62
C ALA A 248 19.20 -39.21 -56.63
N THR A 249 20.19 -38.34 -56.76
CA THR A 249 21.32 -38.27 -55.80
C THR A 249 21.76 -36.83 -55.59
N CYS A 250 21.51 -36.28 -54.40
CA CYS A 250 21.92 -34.92 -54.05
C CYS A 250 23.14 -35.00 -53.09
N ARG A 251 24.35 -34.67 -53.59
CA ARG A 251 25.61 -34.67 -52.83
C ARG A 251 25.99 -33.26 -52.37
N ARG A 252 26.41 -33.13 -51.11
CA ARG A 252 27.01 -31.90 -50.55
C ARG A 252 28.38 -31.66 -51.17
N ALA A 253 28.62 -30.46 -51.70
CA ALA A 253 29.94 -30.04 -52.16
C ALA A 253 30.95 -30.02 -51.00
N PRO A 254 32.16 -30.59 -51.16
CA PRO A 254 33.15 -30.64 -50.10
C PRO A 254 33.76 -29.27 -49.80
N ARG A 255 34.06 -29.05 -48.52
CA ARG A 255 34.81 -27.90 -47.99
C ARG A 255 36.25 -27.98 -48.50
N SER A 256 36.73 -26.96 -49.19
CA SER A 256 38.16 -26.83 -49.51
C SER A 256 38.96 -26.55 -48.22
N SER A 257 39.76 -27.51 -47.78
CA SER A 257 40.84 -27.28 -46.83
C SER A 257 42.06 -26.79 -47.59
N ARG A 258 42.52 -25.56 -47.32
CA ARG A 258 43.87 -25.14 -47.68
C ARG A 258 44.81 -25.57 -46.56
N ALA A 259 45.64 -26.56 -46.85
CA ALA A 259 46.83 -26.88 -46.09
C ALA A 259 47.97 -25.92 -46.50
N SER A 260 48.70 -25.39 -45.53
CA SER A 260 49.97 -24.69 -45.72
C SER A 260 51.05 -25.40 -44.90
N ALA A 261 51.91 -26.14 -45.59
CA ALA A 261 53.27 -26.55 -45.23
C ALA A 261 54.17 -25.94 -46.33
N SER A 262 55.44 -25.55 -46.20
CA SER A 262 56.46 -25.60 -45.15
C SER A 262 57.73 -24.96 -45.74
N THR A 263 58.62 -24.44 -44.88
CA THR A 263 60.10 -24.38 -45.03
C THR A 263 60.74 -23.34 -45.97
N THR A 264 61.42 -22.34 -45.38
CA THR A 264 62.89 -22.25 -45.29
C THR A 264 63.24 -21.42 -44.06
#